data_AF-A0A497RHN3-F1
#
_entry.id   AF-A0A497RHN3-F1
#
_cell.length_a   1.000
_cell.length_b   1.000
_cell.length_c   1.000
_cell.angle_alpha   90.00
_cell.angle_beta   90.00
_cell.angle_gamma   90.00
#
_symmetry.space_group_name_H-M   'P 1'
#
loop_
_entity.id
_entity.type
_entity.pdbx_description
1 polymer ?
#
loop_
_entity_poly.entity_id
_entity_poly.type
_entity_poly.pdbx_seq_one_letter_code
_entity_poly.pdbx_strand_id
1 'polypeptide(L)'
;MGVAVVGVGGAGQSIAKALANKYRFADVYAMSDVKNFYNFFEFKDLGKAIRTLEAYDSIILTAGMGGRGGEYLLKLAERLNNVVAIFLCKPFRIERQRVRKSERQLLQLSFFEGKIFVKKLDELIDRMPDATLSEALEIFDDEIASVIAEFIKN
;
A
#
# COMPACT_ATOMS: atom_id res chain seq x y z
N MET A 1 -16.63 -6.99 14.02
CA MET A 1 -16.09 -6.42 12.76
C MET A 1 -14.82 -5.66 13.13
N GLY A 2 -13.89 -5.51 12.19
CA GLY A 2 -12.51 -5.11 12.48
C GLY A 2 -11.87 -4.33 11.33
N VAL A 3 -10.56 -4.21 11.38
CA VAL A 3 -9.77 -3.47 10.39
C VAL A 3 -9.16 -4.43 9.38
N ALA A 4 -9.28 -4.09 8.08
CA ALA A 4 -8.54 -4.74 7.01
C ALA A 4 -7.41 -3.84 6.49
N VAL A 5 -6.23 -4.42 6.26
CA VAL A 5 -5.12 -3.74 5.57
C VAL A 5 -4.84 -4.44 4.25
N VAL A 6 -4.82 -3.71 3.14
CA VAL A 6 -4.66 -4.27 1.80
C VAL A 6 -3.42 -3.71 1.12
N GLY A 7 -2.43 -4.58 0.90
CA GLY A 7 -1.24 -4.29 0.12
C GLY A 7 -1.45 -4.54 -1.37
N VAL A 8 -1.35 -3.50 -2.21
CA VAL A 8 -1.62 -3.59 -3.65
C VAL A 8 -0.34 -3.46 -4.48
N GLY A 9 -0.11 -4.43 -5.37
CA GLY A 9 1.13 -4.56 -6.14
C GLY A 9 2.33 -4.98 -5.28
N GLY A 10 3.54 -4.97 -5.88
CA GLY A 10 4.75 -5.49 -5.23
C GLY A 10 5.10 -4.79 -3.91
N ALA A 11 5.27 -3.46 -3.92
CA ALA A 11 5.61 -2.70 -2.72
C ALA A 11 4.50 -2.78 -1.65
N GLY A 12 3.23 -2.63 -2.05
CA GLY A 12 2.10 -2.74 -1.12
C GLY A 12 2.04 -4.12 -0.45
N GLN A 13 2.26 -5.19 -1.22
CA GLN A 13 2.33 -6.55 -0.69
C GLN A 13 3.50 -6.76 0.28
N SER A 14 4.64 -6.13 0.02
CA SER A 14 5.80 -6.19 0.91
C SER A 14 5.52 -5.51 2.26
N ILE A 15 4.98 -4.30 2.24
CA ILE A 15 4.52 -3.55 3.43
C ILE A 15 3.46 -4.35 4.21
N ALA A 16 2.45 -4.89 3.51
CA ALA A 16 1.42 -5.70 4.14
C ALA A 16 2.02 -6.95 4.81
N LYS A 17 3.00 -7.60 4.18
CA LYS A 17 3.71 -8.75 4.77
C LYS A 17 4.51 -8.34 6.01
N ALA A 18 5.22 -7.21 5.97
CA ALA A 18 5.93 -6.68 7.13
C ALA A 18 4.97 -6.43 8.31
N LEU A 19 3.80 -5.84 8.03
CA LEU A 19 2.75 -5.63 9.03
C LEU A 19 2.26 -6.97 9.62
N ALA A 20 1.87 -7.92 8.76
CA ALA A 20 1.32 -9.21 9.20
C ALA A 20 2.31 -10.06 10.02
N ASN A 21 3.61 -9.93 9.73
CA ASN A 21 4.65 -10.65 10.47
C ASN A 21 4.85 -10.11 11.89
N LYS A 22 4.65 -8.80 12.10
CA LYS A 22 4.96 -8.12 13.36
C LYS A 22 3.72 -7.86 14.21
N TYR A 23 2.55 -7.78 13.61
CA TYR A 23 1.33 -7.29 14.24
C TYR A 23 0.13 -8.20 13.93
N ARG A 24 -0.78 -8.39 14.89
CA ARG A 24 -1.92 -9.34 14.80
C ARG A 24 -3.28 -8.75 15.15
N PHE A 25 -3.47 -7.45 14.98
CA PHE A 25 -4.72 -6.75 15.32
C PHE A 25 -5.58 -6.35 14.11
N ALA A 26 -5.16 -6.71 12.89
CA ALA A 26 -5.90 -6.44 11.66
C ALA A 26 -5.80 -7.63 10.70
N ASP A 27 -6.83 -7.81 9.88
CA ASP A 27 -6.79 -8.80 8.80
C ASP A 27 -6.03 -8.21 7.63
N VAL A 28 -4.92 -8.85 7.27
CA VAL A 28 -4.06 -8.37 6.21
C VAL A 28 -4.35 -9.14 4.93
N TYR A 29 -4.45 -8.42 3.82
CA TYR A 29 -4.63 -8.93 2.47
C TYR A 29 -3.56 -8.37 1.53
N ALA A 30 -3.30 -9.10 0.45
CA ALA A 30 -2.49 -8.62 -0.66
C ALA A 30 -3.23 -8.78 -1.99
N MET A 31 -3.05 -7.85 -2.91
CA MET A 31 -3.56 -7.93 -4.28
C MET A 31 -2.44 -7.67 -5.30
N SER A 32 -2.07 -8.68 -6.08
CA SER A 32 -1.05 -8.53 -7.14
C SER A 32 -1.18 -9.60 -8.23
N ASP A 33 -0.28 -9.61 -9.22
CA ASP A 33 -0.19 -10.72 -10.18
C ASP A 33 0.61 -11.92 -9.62
N VAL A 34 1.34 -11.74 -8.51
CA VAL A 34 2.28 -12.74 -7.96
C VAL A 34 1.90 -13.09 -6.52
N LYS A 35 1.41 -14.31 -6.33
CA LYS A 35 1.02 -14.81 -5.02
C LYS A 35 2.26 -15.07 -4.15
N ASN A 36 2.50 -14.19 -3.18
CA ASN A 36 3.53 -14.34 -2.14
C ASN A 36 2.97 -14.13 -0.72
N PHE A 37 1.64 -14.24 -0.56
CA PHE A 37 0.94 -13.98 0.70
C PHE A 37 -0.27 -14.93 0.86
N TYR A 38 -0.69 -15.19 2.09
CA TYR A 38 -1.76 -16.17 2.37
C TYR A 38 -3.14 -15.65 1.95
N ASN A 39 -3.52 -14.47 2.48
CA ASN A 39 -4.75 -13.77 2.14
C ASN A 39 -4.54 -12.95 0.87
N PHE A 40 -4.76 -13.56 -0.29
CA PHE A 40 -4.33 -13.02 -1.58
C PHE A 40 -5.45 -12.95 -2.61
N PHE A 41 -5.48 -11.86 -3.37
CA PHE A 41 -6.31 -11.69 -4.56
C PHE A 41 -5.44 -11.45 -5.78
N GLU A 42 -5.76 -12.09 -6.91
CA GLU A 42 -5.19 -11.65 -8.17
C GLU A 42 -5.86 -10.34 -8.62
N PHE A 43 -5.20 -9.55 -9.44
CA PHE A 43 -5.80 -8.34 -10.02
C PHE A 43 -7.09 -8.64 -10.82
N LYS A 44 -7.21 -9.82 -11.43
CA LYS A 44 -8.45 -10.26 -12.11
C LYS A 44 -9.61 -10.48 -11.14
N ASP A 45 -9.32 -10.70 -9.86
CA ASP A 45 -10.30 -10.98 -8.80
C ASP A 45 -10.79 -9.72 -8.08
N LEU A 46 -10.63 -8.53 -8.68
CA LEU A 46 -11.01 -7.24 -8.09
C LEU A 46 -12.43 -7.25 -7.50
N GLY A 47 -13.41 -7.80 -8.23
CA GLY A 47 -14.79 -7.87 -7.75
C GLY A 47 -14.99 -8.78 -6.53
N LYS A 48 -14.18 -9.85 -6.40
CA LYS A 48 -14.19 -10.71 -5.20
C LYS A 48 -13.54 -10.01 -4.02
N ALA A 49 -12.44 -9.30 -4.27
CA ALA A 49 -11.76 -8.51 -3.24
C ALA A 49 -12.69 -7.44 -2.66
N ILE A 50 -13.36 -6.66 -3.51
CA ILE A 50 -14.32 -5.62 -3.07
C ILE A 50 -15.38 -6.22 -2.14
N ARG A 51 -16.09 -7.27 -2.56
CA ARG A 51 -17.12 -7.92 -1.73
C ARG A 51 -16.60 -8.44 -0.39
N THR A 52 -15.36 -8.91 -0.36
CA THR A 52 -14.73 -9.39 0.88
C THR A 52 -14.42 -8.23 1.82
N LEU A 53 -13.87 -7.15 1.26
CA LEU A 53 -13.40 -5.99 2.01
C LEU A 53 -14.56 -5.10 2.52
N GLU A 54 -15.70 -5.08 1.83
CA GLU A 54 -16.93 -4.38 2.26
C GLU A 54 -17.48 -4.88 3.60
N ALA A 55 -17.11 -6.08 4.06
CA ALA A 55 -17.54 -6.62 5.34
C ALA A 55 -16.79 -6.02 6.56
N TYR A 56 -15.72 -5.25 6.32
CA TYR A 56 -14.91 -4.63 7.37
C TYR A 56 -15.45 -3.26 7.77
N ASP A 57 -15.20 -2.83 9.00
CA ASP A 57 -15.59 -1.48 9.45
C ASP A 57 -14.67 -0.41 8.85
N SER A 58 -13.39 -0.76 8.67
CA SER A 58 -12.35 0.16 8.25
C SER A 58 -11.33 -0.55 7.39
N ILE A 59 -10.96 0.10 6.28
CA ILE A 59 -9.97 -0.39 5.34
C ILE A 59 -8.82 0.61 5.26
N ILE A 60 -7.61 0.08 5.35
CA ILE A 60 -6.37 0.79 5.04
C ILE A 60 -5.78 0.21 3.77
N LEU A 61 -5.47 1.08 2.81
CA LEU A 61 -4.85 0.67 1.55
C LEU A 61 -3.37 1.05 1.56
N THR A 62 -2.51 0.21 1.00
CA THR A 62 -1.11 0.58 0.75
C THR A 62 -0.59 0.09 -0.59
N ALA A 63 0.18 0.92 -1.30
CA ALA A 63 0.77 0.55 -2.59
C ALA A 63 2.01 1.36 -2.96
N GLY A 64 2.79 0.80 -3.87
CA GLY A 64 3.76 1.54 -4.66
C GLY A 64 3.15 2.13 -5.92
N MET A 65 3.34 3.44 -6.10
CA MET A 65 2.75 4.19 -7.20
C MET A 65 3.54 4.05 -8.51
N GLY A 66 2.92 4.46 -9.61
CA GLY A 66 3.52 4.51 -10.94
C GLY A 66 3.44 3.21 -11.75
N GLY A 67 2.83 2.15 -11.20
CA GLY A 67 2.59 0.87 -11.87
C GLY A 67 1.18 0.33 -11.62
N ARG A 68 0.98 -0.97 -11.92
CA ARG A 68 -0.31 -1.68 -11.76
C ARG A 68 -0.84 -1.65 -10.32
N GLY A 69 0.05 -1.70 -9.32
CA GLY A 69 -0.33 -1.57 -7.91
C GLY A 69 -1.13 -0.30 -7.64
N GLY A 70 -0.62 0.85 -8.09
CA GLY A 70 -1.34 2.12 -8.01
C GLY A 70 -2.65 2.13 -8.81
N GLU A 71 -2.68 1.53 -10.02
CA GLU A 71 -3.91 1.47 -10.84
C GLU A 71 -5.03 0.68 -10.15
N TYR A 72 -4.70 -0.43 -9.52
CA TYR A 72 -5.68 -1.24 -8.79
C TYR A 72 -6.04 -0.66 -7.42
N LEU A 73 -5.11 0.06 -6.78
CA LEU A 73 -5.42 0.81 -5.56
C LEU A 73 -6.50 1.88 -5.85
N LEU A 74 -6.39 2.60 -6.96
CA LEU A 74 -7.41 3.58 -7.37
C LEU A 74 -8.79 2.91 -7.53
N LYS A 75 -8.85 1.78 -8.24
CA LYS A 75 -10.10 1.03 -8.43
C LYS A 75 -10.70 0.53 -7.12
N LEU A 76 -9.87 0.14 -6.16
CA LEU A 76 -10.34 -0.24 -4.83
C LEU A 76 -10.87 0.98 -4.07
N ALA A 77 -10.09 2.07 -4.04
CA ALA A 77 -10.46 3.30 -3.35
C ALA A 77 -11.76 3.92 -3.87
N GLU A 78 -11.99 3.90 -5.18
CA GLU A 78 -13.24 4.40 -5.81
C GLU A 78 -14.49 3.57 -5.45
N ARG A 79 -14.31 2.31 -5.07
CA ARG A 79 -15.42 1.35 -4.86
C ARG A 79 -15.72 1.07 -3.41
N LEU A 80 -14.74 1.25 -2.53
CA LEU A 80 -14.85 0.95 -1.10
C LEU A 80 -15.22 2.21 -0.32
N ASN A 81 -16.37 2.19 0.35
CA ASN A 81 -16.87 3.35 1.11
C ASN A 81 -16.28 3.47 2.52
N ASN A 82 -15.59 2.43 2.99
CA ASN A 82 -15.03 2.28 4.34
C ASN A 82 -13.50 2.46 4.37
N VAL A 83 -12.90 3.12 3.37
CA VAL A 83 -11.47 3.43 3.36
C VAL A 83 -11.17 4.61 4.29
N VAL A 84 -10.37 4.34 5.32
CA VAL A 84 -10.03 5.31 6.37
C VAL A 84 -8.66 5.95 6.20
N ALA A 85 -7.71 5.23 5.58
CA ALA A 85 -6.38 5.75 5.29
C ALA A 85 -5.73 5.05 4.08
N ILE A 86 -4.83 5.76 3.39
CA ILE A 86 -4.09 5.27 2.22
C ILE A 86 -2.61 5.61 2.37
N PHE A 87 -1.74 4.59 2.44
CA PHE A 87 -0.28 4.73 2.59
C PHE A 87 0.44 4.40 1.28
N LEU A 88 1.07 5.39 0.67
CA LEU A 88 1.63 5.28 -0.67
C LEU A 88 3.13 5.53 -0.68
N CYS A 89 3.86 4.78 -1.49
CA CYS A 89 5.25 5.11 -1.82
C CYS A 89 5.39 5.61 -3.27
N LYS A 90 6.09 6.73 -3.44
CA LYS A 90 6.47 7.26 -4.75
C LYS A 90 7.76 6.58 -5.23
N PRO A 91 7.83 6.20 -6.52
CA PRO A 91 9.00 5.53 -7.09
C PRO A 91 10.24 6.43 -7.03
N PHE A 92 11.42 5.83 -7.21
CA PHE A 92 12.67 6.59 -7.27
C PHE A 92 12.67 7.57 -8.44
N ARG A 93 13.33 8.72 -8.29
CA ARG A 93 13.40 9.77 -9.31
C ARG A 93 14.01 9.28 -10.63
N ILE A 94 14.88 8.27 -10.57
CA ILE A 94 15.49 7.64 -11.75
C ILE A 94 14.45 6.92 -12.62
N GLU A 95 13.34 6.46 -12.02
CA GLU A 95 12.24 5.76 -12.69
C GLU A 95 11.25 6.74 -13.38
N ARG A 96 11.76 7.61 -14.25
CA ARG A 96 11.04 8.78 -14.82
C ARG A 96 9.61 8.50 -15.29
N GLN A 97 9.37 7.37 -15.98
CA GLN A 97 8.03 7.02 -16.45
C GLN A 97 7.08 6.67 -15.30
N ARG A 98 7.55 5.92 -14.29
CA ARG A 98 6.76 5.58 -13.10
C ARG A 98 6.47 6.83 -12.29
N VAL A 99 7.43 7.76 -12.16
CA VAL A 99 7.19 9.06 -11.48
C VAL A 99 6.03 9.80 -12.15
N ARG A 100 6.08 10.01 -13.47
CA ARG A 100 4.99 10.70 -14.21
C ARG A 100 3.63 9.99 -14.09
N LYS A 101 3.62 8.66 -14.00
CA LYS A 101 2.39 7.90 -13.74
C LYS A 101 1.92 8.08 -12.30
N SER A 102 2.83 8.06 -11.33
CA SER A 102 2.51 8.26 -9.92
C SER A 102 1.86 9.61 -9.65
N GLU A 103 2.34 10.70 -10.26
CA GLU A 103 1.70 12.01 -10.10
C GLU A 103 0.26 12.01 -10.61
N ARG A 104 0.02 11.40 -11.78
CA ARG A 104 -1.33 11.27 -12.34
C ARG A 104 -2.26 10.42 -11.48
N GLN A 105 -1.73 9.38 -10.85
CA GLN A 105 -2.50 8.54 -9.94
C GLN A 105 -2.81 9.28 -8.63
N LEU A 106 -1.85 10.04 -8.08
CA LEU A 106 -2.08 10.83 -6.87
C LEU A 106 -3.15 11.91 -7.08
N LEU A 107 -3.19 12.56 -8.24
CA LEU A 107 -4.25 13.52 -8.58
C LEU A 107 -5.65 12.90 -8.58
N GLN A 108 -5.78 11.62 -8.93
CA GLN A 108 -7.06 10.89 -8.90
C GLN A 108 -7.52 10.55 -7.48
N LEU A 109 -6.61 10.59 -6.49
CA LEU A 109 -6.96 10.38 -5.09
C LEU A 109 -7.34 11.69 -4.37
N SER A 110 -7.51 12.82 -5.06
CA SER A 110 -7.83 14.10 -4.44
C SER A 110 -9.06 14.07 -3.52
N PHE A 111 -10.04 13.21 -3.79
CA PHE A 111 -11.21 12.99 -2.91
C PHE A 111 -10.89 12.37 -1.54
N PHE A 112 -9.68 11.83 -1.36
CA PHE A 112 -9.17 11.28 -0.10
C PHE A 112 -8.24 12.28 0.62
N GLU A 113 -8.36 13.57 0.34
CA GLU A 113 -7.59 14.62 1.02
C GLU A 113 -7.67 14.46 2.56
N GLY A 114 -6.51 14.58 3.23
CA GLY A 114 -6.38 14.34 4.67
C GLY A 114 -6.28 12.86 5.09
N LYS A 115 -6.54 11.90 4.19
CA LYS A 115 -6.41 10.45 4.45
C LYS A 115 -5.24 9.78 3.75
N ILE A 116 -4.47 10.53 2.96
CA ILE A 116 -3.36 10.00 2.15
C ILE A 116 -2.03 10.35 2.82
N PHE A 117 -1.23 9.33 3.07
CA PHE A 117 0.13 9.42 3.56
C PHE A 117 1.08 9.00 2.44
N VAL A 118 1.97 9.91 2.03
CA VAL A 118 2.89 9.66 0.92
C VAL A 118 4.33 9.73 1.41
N LYS A 119 5.10 8.68 1.12
CA LYS A 119 6.56 8.66 1.30
C LYS A 119 7.28 8.52 -0.04
N LYS A 120 8.47 9.09 -0.18
CA LYS A 120 9.26 9.02 -1.41
C LYS A 120 10.40 8.03 -1.21
N LEU A 121 10.58 7.10 -2.16
CA LEU A 121 11.70 6.17 -2.07
C LEU A 121 13.06 6.87 -2.18
N ASP A 122 13.15 8.04 -2.83
CA ASP A 122 14.38 8.83 -2.86
C ASP A 122 14.88 9.23 -1.46
N GLU A 123 14.00 9.37 -0.46
CA GLU A 123 14.40 9.67 0.93
C GLU A 123 15.27 8.56 1.53
N LEU A 124 15.20 7.33 1.00
CA LEU A 124 16.05 6.22 1.44
C LEU A 124 17.50 6.40 1.01
N ILE A 125 17.74 6.98 -0.17
CA ILE A 125 19.09 7.21 -0.69
C ILE A 125 19.84 8.18 0.21
N ASP A 126 19.16 9.25 0.64
CA ASP A 126 19.74 10.28 1.49
C ASP A 126 19.96 9.78 2.93
N ARG A 127 19.04 8.94 3.44
CA ARG A 127 19.08 8.43 4.82
C ARG A 127 20.03 7.25 5.01
N MET A 128 20.27 6.46 3.95
CA MET A 128 20.97 5.18 4.03
C MET A 128 21.98 5.02 2.88
N PRO A 129 23.02 5.88 2.82
CA PRO A 129 23.94 5.91 1.70
C PRO A 129 24.77 4.62 1.54
N ASP A 130 25.00 3.89 2.64
CA ASP A 130 25.83 2.67 2.65
C ASP A 130 25.02 1.36 2.57
N ALA A 131 23.68 1.44 2.66
CA ALA A 131 22.84 0.25 2.62
C ALA A 131 22.64 -0.23 1.17
N THR A 132 22.49 -1.54 1.00
CA THR A 132 21.98 -2.05 -0.27
C THR A 132 20.53 -1.58 -0.47
N LEU A 133 20.11 -1.46 -1.72
CA LEU A 133 18.73 -1.11 -2.03
C LEU A 133 17.72 -2.08 -1.39
N SER A 134 18.06 -3.36 -1.30
CA SER A 134 17.19 -4.37 -0.67
C SER A 134 17.00 -4.09 0.82
N GLU A 135 18.09 -3.85 1.56
CA GLU A 135 18.04 -3.53 2.99
C GLU A 135 17.27 -2.23 3.25
N ALA A 136 17.50 -1.20 2.42
CA ALA A 136 16.80 0.07 2.53
C ALA A 136 15.29 -0.09 2.29
N LEU A 137 14.88 -0.93 1.34
CA LEU A 137 13.47 -1.23 1.07
C LEU A 137 12.83 -2.05 2.20
N GLU A 138 13.54 -3.02 2.77
CA GLU A 138 13.04 -3.79 3.93
C GLU A 138 12.79 -2.88 5.15
N ILE A 139 13.73 -1.97 5.43
CA ILE A 139 13.59 -0.98 6.50
C ILE A 139 12.43 -0.03 6.20
N PHE A 140 12.29 0.41 4.94
CA PHE A 140 11.15 1.22 4.53
C PHE A 140 9.82 0.51 4.77
N ASP A 141 9.70 -0.75 4.37
CA ASP A 141 8.48 -1.53 4.54
C ASP A 141 8.10 -1.69 6.02
N ASP A 142 9.11 -1.90 6.86
CA ASP A 142 8.98 -1.97 8.31
C ASP A 142 8.53 -0.65 8.94
N GLU A 143 9.07 0.48 8.47
CA GLU A 143 8.65 1.81 8.90
C GLU A 143 7.19 2.07 8.55
N ILE A 144 6.78 1.82 7.30
CA ILE A 144 5.38 2.02 6.89
C ILE A 144 4.45 1.09 7.67
N ALA A 145 4.83 -0.18 7.87
CA ALA A 145 4.07 -1.12 8.67
C ALA A 145 3.90 -0.63 10.11
N SER A 146 4.94 -0.06 10.72
CA SER A 146 4.85 0.53 12.07
C SER A 146 3.89 1.72 12.11
N VAL A 147 3.94 2.61 11.12
CA VAL A 147 3.03 3.76 11.05
C VAL A 147 1.57 3.30 10.88
N ILE A 148 1.31 2.31 10.02
CA ILE A 148 -0.03 1.71 9.88
C ILE A 148 -0.47 1.10 11.22
N ALA A 149 0.43 0.40 11.91
CA ALA A 149 0.14 -0.21 13.21
C ALA A 149 -0.24 0.81 14.28
N GLU A 150 0.48 1.93 14.34
CA GLU A 150 0.17 3.05 15.24
C GLU A 150 -1.15 3.71 14.86
N PHE A 151 -1.42 3.90 13.57
CA PHE A 151 -2.69 4.46 13.09
C PHE A 151 -3.89 3.61 13.53
N ILE A 152 -3.77 2.28 13.51
CA ILE A 152 -4.87 1.37 13.90
C ILE A 152 -5.12 1.37 15.41
N LYS A 153 -4.10 1.65 16.22
CA LYS A 153 -4.20 1.62 17.70
C LYS A 153 -4.79 2.91 18.29
N ASN A 154 -4.74 4.01 17.54
CA ASN A 154 -5.27 5.31 17.93
C ASN A 154 -6.73 5.47 17.49
#